data_AF-A0A971LIJ1-F1
#
_entry.id   AF-A0A971LIJ1-F1
#
_cell.length_a   1.000
_cell.length_b   1.000
_cell.length_c   1.000
_cell.angle_alpha   90.00
_cell.angle_beta   90.00
_cell.angle_gamma   90.00
#
_symmetry.space_group_name_H-M   'P 1'
#
loop_
_entity.id
_entity.type
_entity.pdbx_description
1 polymer ?
#
loop_
_entity_poly.entity_id
_entity_poly.type
_entity_poly.pdbx_seq_one_letter_code
_entity_poly.pdbx_strand_id
1 'polypeptide(L)'
;MTDGFINLLKPPGLTSHGAVSQMRRLLKTRAIGHAGTLDPAASGVLPLAVGKATRLLEYIVEQDKTYIGEVTFGVLTDTLDQEGQILWQAPRPPSVDFAQLEKVLASMVGEREQVPPAYSAIKYQGRPLYEYARAGKIVQVPARPITIHALTI
;
A
#
# COMPACT_ATOMS: atom_id res chain seq x y z
N MET A 1 -7.53 -14.21 -28.12
CA MET A 1 -7.66 -13.91 -26.67
C MET A 1 -6.42 -13.13 -26.30
N THR A 2 -6.55 -11.94 -25.72
CA THR A 2 -5.38 -11.08 -25.44
C THR A 2 -4.75 -11.51 -24.12
N ASP A 3 -3.55 -12.06 -24.20
CA ASP A 3 -2.70 -12.33 -23.03
C ASP A 3 -1.69 -11.19 -22.92
N GLY A 4 -1.50 -10.61 -21.74
CA GLY A 4 -0.53 -9.53 -21.58
C GLY A 4 -0.70 -8.71 -20.30
N PHE A 5 -0.01 -7.58 -20.27
CA PHE A 5 -0.03 -6.64 -19.15
C PHE A 5 -0.70 -5.33 -19.53
N ILE A 6 -1.36 -4.72 -18.55
CA ILE A 6 -1.95 -3.39 -18.64
C ILE A 6 -1.39 -2.58 -17.47
N ASN A 7 -0.72 -1.48 -17.77
CA ASN A 7 -0.35 -0.50 -16.77
C ASN A 7 -1.56 0.42 -16.52
N LEU A 8 -2.34 0.13 -15.48
CA LEU A 8 -3.49 0.95 -15.13
C LEU A 8 -3.06 2.07 -14.17
N LEU A 9 -3.41 3.31 -14.49
CA LEU A 9 -3.39 4.39 -13.50
C LEU A 9 -4.66 4.28 -12.65
N LYS A 10 -4.55 3.70 -11.45
CA LYS A 10 -5.67 3.56 -10.50
C LYS A 10 -6.01 4.94 -9.93
N PRO A 11 -7.25 5.45 -10.06
CA PRO A 11 -7.65 6.69 -9.40
C PRO A 11 -7.84 6.49 -7.88
N PRO A 12 -7.83 7.58 -7.09
CA PRO A 12 -8.28 7.57 -5.70
C PRO A 12 -9.73 7.08 -5.56
N GLY A 13 -10.05 6.49 -4.41
CA GLY A 13 -11.38 5.94 -4.08
C GLY A 13 -11.69 4.57 -4.71
N LEU A 14 -10.92 4.14 -5.73
CA LEU A 14 -11.08 2.83 -6.34
C LEU A 14 -10.20 1.79 -5.62
N THR A 15 -10.76 0.67 -5.18
CA THR A 15 -9.94 -0.44 -4.66
C THR A 15 -9.22 -1.16 -5.81
N SER A 16 -8.06 -1.75 -5.53
CA SER A 16 -7.33 -2.57 -6.52
C SER A 16 -8.18 -3.72 -7.08
N HIS A 17 -9.04 -4.33 -6.24
CA HIS A 17 -9.99 -5.34 -6.69
C HIS A 17 -11.13 -4.75 -7.54
N GLY A 18 -11.60 -3.55 -7.21
CA GLY A 18 -12.57 -2.81 -8.01
C GLY A 18 -12.06 -2.54 -9.42
N ALA A 19 -10.79 -2.15 -9.57
CA ALA A 19 -10.13 -2.01 -10.86
C ALA A 19 -10.12 -3.32 -11.66
N VAL A 20 -9.74 -4.44 -11.02
CA VAL A 20 -9.82 -5.77 -11.66
C VAL A 20 -11.24 -6.10 -12.11
N SER A 21 -12.25 -5.84 -11.28
CA SER A 21 -13.66 -6.10 -11.62
C SER A 21 -14.12 -5.31 -12.84
N GLN A 22 -13.77 -4.02 -12.92
CA GLN A 22 -14.07 -3.18 -14.08
C GLN A 22 -13.39 -3.71 -15.35
N MET A 23 -12.11 -4.10 -15.26
CA MET A 23 -11.36 -4.64 -16.39
C MET A 23 -11.88 -6.00 -16.85
N ARG A 24 -12.36 -6.85 -15.95
CA ARG A 24 -13.01 -8.11 -16.30
C ARG A 24 -14.24 -7.89 -17.17
N ARG A 25 -15.04 -6.87 -16.84
CA ARG A 25 -16.22 -6.48 -17.63
C ARG A 25 -15.83 -5.94 -19.00
N LEU A 26 -14.83 -5.05 -19.06
CA LEU A 26 -14.37 -4.44 -20.31
C LEU A 26 -13.74 -5.45 -21.27
N LEU A 27 -12.89 -6.34 -20.76
CA LEU A 27 -12.15 -7.32 -21.56
C LEU A 27 -12.88 -8.65 -21.73
N LYS A 28 -14.07 -8.80 -21.13
CA LYS A 28 -14.92 -9.99 -21.20
C LYS A 28 -14.17 -11.28 -20.80
N THR A 29 -13.32 -11.20 -19.78
CA THR A 29 -12.57 -12.34 -19.26
C THR A 29 -12.47 -12.27 -17.74
N ARG A 30 -12.46 -13.44 -17.09
CA ARG A 30 -12.25 -13.54 -15.63
C ARG A 30 -10.78 -13.68 -15.26
N ALA A 31 -9.93 -14.06 -16.21
CA ALA A 31 -8.50 -14.26 -16.00
C ALA A 31 -7.77 -12.92 -15.94
N ILE A 32 -7.99 -12.18 -14.85
CA ILE A 32 -7.32 -10.91 -14.57
C ILE A 32 -6.91 -10.89 -13.09
N GLY A 33 -5.68 -10.48 -12.84
CA GLY A 33 -5.12 -10.19 -11.51
C GLY A 33 -4.25 -8.93 -11.54
N HIS A 34 -3.80 -8.47 -10.37
CA HIS A 34 -2.96 -7.29 -10.22
C HIS A 34 -1.66 -7.62 -9.48
N ALA A 35 -0.59 -6.86 -9.72
CA ALA A 35 0.75 -7.08 -9.15
C ALA A 35 1.08 -6.07 -8.04
N GLY A 36 0.36 -6.16 -6.93
CA GLY A 36 0.50 -5.25 -5.79
C GLY A 36 -0.78 -4.47 -5.53
N THR A 37 -1.16 -4.39 -4.26
CA THR A 37 -2.36 -3.66 -3.84
C THR A 37 -1.98 -2.21 -3.59
N LEU A 38 -2.73 -1.29 -4.20
CA LEU A 38 -2.80 0.10 -3.79
C LEU A 38 -4.02 0.32 -2.90
N ASP A 39 -3.84 1.08 -1.83
CA ASP A 39 -4.92 1.49 -0.93
C ASP A 39 -5.97 2.32 -1.67
N PRO A 40 -7.22 2.40 -1.17
CA PRO A 40 -8.30 3.11 -1.84
C PRO A 40 -7.95 4.58 -2.10
N ALA A 41 -7.49 5.33 -1.10
CA ALA A 41 -7.07 6.72 -1.25
C ALA A 41 -5.88 6.93 -2.19
N ALA A 42 -5.00 5.94 -2.36
CA ALA A 42 -3.81 6.08 -3.19
C ALA A 42 -4.16 6.18 -4.68
N SER A 43 -3.37 6.93 -5.44
CA SER A 43 -3.37 6.94 -6.90
C SER A 43 -2.05 6.40 -7.42
N GLY A 44 -2.04 5.77 -8.60
CA GLY A 44 -0.78 5.39 -9.23
C GLY A 44 -0.85 4.14 -10.08
N VAL A 45 0.33 3.62 -10.38
CA VAL A 45 0.54 2.44 -11.24
C VAL A 45 0.02 1.19 -10.55
N LEU A 46 -0.96 0.54 -11.17
CA LEU A 46 -1.49 -0.77 -10.82
C LEU A 46 -1.31 -1.71 -12.01
N PRO A 47 -0.22 -2.50 -12.05
CA PRO A 47 -0.01 -3.46 -13.12
C PRO A 47 -1.07 -4.55 -13.06
N LEU A 48 -1.79 -4.75 -14.16
CA LEU A 48 -2.77 -5.81 -14.33
C LEU A 48 -2.24 -6.83 -15.32
N ALA A 49 -2.43 -8.11 -15.03
CA ALA A 49 -2.14 -9.19 -15.95
C ALA A 49 -3.44 -9.81 -16.46
N VAL A 50 -3.50 -10.12 -17.75
CA VAL A 50 -4.67 -10.67 -18.42
C VAL A 50 -4.33 -12.03 -19.02
N GLY A 51 -5.23 -12.98 -18.87
CA GLY A 51 -5.12 -14.33 -19.42
C GLY A 51 -3.91 -15.06 -18.85
N LYS A 52 -3.10 -15.66 -19.72
CA LYS A 52 -1.91 -16.44 -19.34
C LYS A 52 -0.84 -15.60 -18.63
N ALA A 53 -0.79 -14.29 -18.86
CA ALA A 53 0.15 -13.40 -18.20
C ALA A 53 -0.05 -13.34 -16.68
N THR A 54 -1.22 -13.73 -16.16
CA THR A 54 -1.47 -13.81 -14.71
C THR A 54 -0.49 -14.73 -13.97
N ARG A 55 0.08 -15.71 -14.67
CA ARG A 55 1.13 -16.60 -14.13
C ARG A 55 2.45 -15.89 -13.86
N LEU A 56 2.65 -14.72 -14.45
CA LEU A 56 3.88 -13.94 -14.32
C LEU A 56 3.77 -12.86 -13.24
N LEU A 57 2.63 -12.75 -12.53
CA LEU A 57 2.43 -11.74 -11.49
C LEU A 57 3.42 -11.89 -10.32
N GLU A 58 3.84 -13.11 -9.99
CA GLU A 58 4.78 -13.38 -8.90
C GLU A 58 6.11 -12.64 -9.08
N TYR A 59 6.62 -12.54 -10.32
CA TYR A 59 7.89 -11.84 -10.62
C TYR A 59 7.79 -10.31 -10.53
N ILE A 60 6.59 -9.75 -10.61
CA ILE A 60 6.36 -8.29 -10.55
C ILE A 60 6.12 -7.85 -9.10
N VAL A 61 5.46 -8.68 -8.29
CA VAL A 61 5.15 -8.37 -6.89
C VAL A 61 6.41 -8.14 -6.07
N GLU A 62 7.55 -8.72 -6.45
CA GLU A 62 8.84 -8.59 -5.74
C GLU A 62 9.70 -7.40 -6.20
N GLN A 63 9.33 -6.70 -7.27
CA GLN A 63 10.13 -5.57 -7.78
C GLN A 63 10.15 -4.37 -6.82
N ASP A 64 11.06 -3.43 -7.00
CA ASP A 64 11.04 -2.19 -6.24
C ASP A 64 9.86 -1.29 -6.61
N LYS A 65 9.45 -0.41 -5.69
CA LYS A 65 8.38 0.57 -5.90
C LYS A 65 8.83 1.95 -5.43
N THR A 66 8.33 2.97 -6.12
CA THR A 66 8.53 4.38 -5.77
C THR A 66 7.18 4.99 -5.42
N TYR A 67 7.15 5.77 -4.36
CA TYR A 67 5.96 6.44 -3.86
C TYR A 67 6.23 7.92 -3.69
N ILE A 68 5.20 8.73 -3.95
CA ILE A 68 5.14 10.12 -3.52
C ILE A 68 4.01 10.17 -2.50
N GLY A 69 4.28 10.75 -1.33
CA GLY A 69 3.32 10.83 -0.24
C GLY A 69 3.42 12.16 0.47
N GLU A 70 2.31 12.54 1.08
CA GLU A 70 2.22 13.70 1.97
C GLU A 70 1.96 13.19 3.39
N VAL A 71 2.59 13.83 4.37
CA VAL A 71 2.47 13.45 5.78
C VAL A 71 2.00 14.64 6.60
N THR A 72 0.94 14.45 7.38
CA THR A 72 0.47 15.43 8.36
C THR A 72 1.06 15.11 9.72
N PHE A 73 2.01 15.92 10.19
CA PHE A 73 2.61 15.75 11.51
C PHE A 73 1.66 16.15 12.64
N GLY A 74 1.72 15.43 13.76
CA GLY A 74 0.92 15.71 14.95
C GLY A 74 -0.48 15.09 14.93
N VAL A 75 -0.77 14.16 14.01
CA VAL A 75 -2.01 13.38 13.96
C VAL A 75 -1.67 11.90 13.87
N LEU A 76 -2.37 11.07 14.63
CA LEU A 76 -2.31 9.62 14.54
C LEU A 76 -3.72 9.08 14.27
N THR A 77 -3.86 8.26 13.25
CA THR A 77 -5.10 7.56 12.91
C THR A 77 -4.96 6.04 13.09
N ASP A 78 -6.07 5.33 13.18
CA ASP A 78 -6.11 3.87 13.32
C ASP A 78 -5.68 3.11 12.05
N THR A 79 -5.86 3.71 10.87
CA THR A 79 -5.43 3.19 9.58
C THR A 79 -4.05 3.65 9.15
N LEU A 80 -3.44 4.60 9.88
CA LEU A 80 -2.18 5.28 9.52
C LEU A 80 -2.25 6.11 8.22
N ASP A 81 -3.46 6.46 7.79
CA ASP A 81 -3.72 7.35 6.66
C ASP A 81 -4.86 8.33 6.99
N GLN A 82 -5.23 9.16 6.02
CA GLN A 82 -6.29 10.16 6.16
C GLN A 82 -7.72 9.59 6.18
N GLU A 83 -7.92 8.31 5.84
CA GLU A 83 -9.25 7.67 5.81
C GLU A 83 -9.65 7.13 7.21
N GLY A 84 -8.71 7.05 8.14
CA GLY A 84 -8.92 6.52 9.49
C GLY A 84 -9.53 7.49 10.49
N GLN A 85 -9.90 6.95 11.64
CA GLN A 85 -10.34 7.72 12.80
C GLN A 85 -9.13 8.26 13.55
N ILE A 86 -9.19 9.52 13.96
CA ILE A 86 -8.14 10.16 14.77
C ILE A 86 -8.11 9.49 16.15
N LEU A 87 -6.99 8.84 16.46
CA LEU A 87 -6.69 8.27 17.77
C LEU A 87 -6.04 9.28 18.70
N TRP A 88 -5.23 10.17 18.12
CA TRP A 88 -4.53 11.21 18.85
C TRP A 88 -4.21 12.40 17.95
N GLN A 89 -4.24 13.60 18.53
CA GLN A 89 -3.86 14.83 17.86
C GLN A 89 -3.10 15.74 18.84
N ALA A 90 -2.04 16.37 18.34
CA ALA A 90 -1.27 17.35 19.09
C ALA A 90 -2.14 18.59 19.39
N PRO A 91 -2.01 19.22 20.57
CA PRO A 91 -2.76 20.44 20.91
C PRO A 91 -2.53 21.64 19.97
N ARG A 92 -1.39 21.63 19.26
CA ARG A 92 -1.03 22.61 18.23
C ARG A 92 -0.23 21.92 17.12
N PRO A 93 -0.29 22.41 15.87
CA PRO A 93 0.56 21.90 14.80
C PRO A 93 2.04 21.97 15.19
N PRO A 94 2.80 20.88 15.03
CA PRO A 94 4.23 20.89 15.32
C PRO A 94 4.96 21.76 14.29
N SER A 95 5.97 22.50 14.75
CA SER A 95 6.95 23.11 13.85
C SER A 95 7.86 22.02 13.28
N VAL A 96 8.00 21.97 11.97
CA VAL A 96 8.90 21.04 11.28
C VAL A 96 10.16 21.79 10.88
N ASP A 97 11.30 21.38 11.44
CA ASP A 97 12.62 21.81 10.97
C ASP A 97 13.04 20.89 9.83
N PHE A 98 13.16 21.44 8.62
CA PHE A 98 13.55 20.70 7.43
C PHE A 98 14.95 20.08 7.55
N ALA A 99 15.91 20.76 8.18
CA ALA A 99 17.26 20.21 8.36
C ALA A 99 17.26 19.01 9.32
N GLN A 100 16.40 19.05 10.34
CA GLN A 100 16.20 17.92 11.24
C GLN A 100 15.46 16.78 10.54
N LEU A 101 14.44 17.10 9.72
CA LEU A 101 13.68 16.14 8.96
C LEU A 101 14.57 15.38 7.98
N GLU A 102 15.40 16.07 7.19
CA GLU A 102 16.35 15.44 6.26
C GLU A 102 17.28 14.45 6.96
N LYS A 103 17.80 14.79 8.15
CA LYS A 103 18.63 13.88 8.95
C LYS A 103 17.87 12.63 9.37
N VAL A 104 16.61 12.77 9.79
CA VAL A 104 15.76 11.63 10.16
C VAL A 104 15.49 10.74 8.94
N LEU A 105 15.12 11.33 7.80
CA LEU A 105 14.87 10.57 6.56
C LEU A 105 16.12 9.83 6.07
N ALA A 106 17.29 10.47 6.12
CA ALA A 106 18.57 9.84 5.79
C ALA A 106 18.86 8.63 6.69
N SER A 107 18.53 8.71 7.99
CA SER A 107 18.69 7.59 8.93
C SER A 107 17.73 6.40 8.69
N MET A 108 16.73 6.59 7.84
CA MET A 108 15.77 5.54 7.45
C MET A 108 16.22 4.79 6.19
N VAL A 109 17.19 5.29 5.43
CA VAL A 109 17.71 4.62 4.22
C VAL A 109 18.49 3.36 4.62
N GLY A 110 18.29 2.27 3.88
CA GLY A 110 18.93 0.96 4.10
C GLY A 110 17.98 -0.15 4.57
N GLU A 111 18.58 -1.25 5.02
CA GLU A 111 17.86 -2.43 5.52
C GLU A 111 17.29 -2.19 6.92
N ARG A 112 16.00 -2.50 7.12
CA ARG A 112 15.31 -2.31 8.40
C ARG A 112 14.20 -3.34 8.60
N GLU A 113 13.80 -3.51 9.85
CA GLU A 113 12.62 -4.28 10.21
C GLU A 113 11.39 -3.35 10.31
N GLN A 114 10.29 -3.72 9.67
CA GLN A 114 9.03 -2.98 9.73
C GLN A 114 7.89 -3.90 10.14
N VAL A 115 7.13 -3.49 11.16
CA VAL A 115 5.86 -4.14 11.52
C VAL A 115 4.78 -3.66 10.56
N PRO A 116 4.11 -4.57 9.83
CA PRO A 116 3.00 -4.19 8.97
C PRO A 116 1.81 -3.61 9.75
N PRO A 117 1.05 -2.67 9.15
CA PRO A 117 -0.12 -2.11 9.79
C PRO A 117 -1.24 -3.15 9.91
N ALA A 118 -2.12 -2.94 10.90
CA ALA A 118 -3.30 -3.78 11.13
C ALA A 118 -4.27 -3.76 9.93
N TYR A 119 -4.38 -2.62 9.25
CA TYR A 119 -5.13 -2.48 8.00
C TYR A 119 -4.23 -2.83 6.82
N SER A 120 -3.96 -4.12 6.62
CA SER A 120 -3.18 -4.60 5.47
C SER A 120 -3.69 -5.93 4.90
N ALA A 121 -3.34 -6.19 3.63
CA ALA A 121 -3.69 -7.42 2.94
C ALA A 121 -2.81 -8.64 3.33
N ILE A 122 -1.84 -8.44 4.22
CA ILE A 122 -0.98 -9.52 4.72
C ILE A 122 -1.84 -10.54 5.46
N LYS A 123 -1.58 -11.82 5.22
CA LYS A 123 -2.35 -12.89 5.86
C LYS A 123 -1.71 -13.34 7.16
N TYR A 124 -2.53 -13.42 8.21
CA TYR A 124 -2.21 -14.09 9.46
C TYR A 124 -3.20 -15.24 9.66
N GLN A 125 -2.71 -16.45 9.90
CA GLN A 125 -3.53 -17.67 10.05
C GLN A 125 -4.60 -17.84 8.93
N GLY A 126 -4.21 -17.54 7.69
CA GLY A 126 -5.06 -17.71 6.51
C GLY A 126 -6.02 -16.55 6.20
N ARG A 127 -6.14 -15.54 7.07
CA ARG A 127 -7.02 -14.37 6.85
C ARG A 127 -6.21 -13.06 6.77
N PRO A 128 -6.58 -12.09 5.92
CA PRO A 128 -5.95 -10.77 5.89
C PRO A 128 -6.05 -10.02 7.23
N LEU A 129 -5.02 -9.24 7.58
CA LEU A 129 -4.98 -8.46 8.83
C LEU A 129 -6.13 -7.46 8.95
N TYR A 130 -6.52 -6.81 7.84
CA TYR A 130 -7.63 -5.87 7.86
C TYR A 130 -8.97 -6.52 8.29
N GLU A 131 -9.16 -7.82 8.10
CA GLU A 131 -10.38 -8.52 8.54
C GLU A 131 -10.44 -8.62 10.06
N TYR A 132 -9.30 -8.85 10.71
CA TYR A 132 -9.21 -8.84 12.17
C TYR A 132 -9.42 -7.43 12.72
N ALA A 133 -8.79 -6.42 12.13
CA ALA A 133 -8.92 -5.02 12.53
C ALA A 133 -10.38 -4.55 12.48
N ARG A 134 -11.11 -4.86 11.39
CA ARG A 134 -12.55 -4.57 11.25
C ARG A 134 -13.42 -5.30 12.25
N ALA A 135 -12.98 -6.44 12.76
CA ALA A 135 -13.66 -7.18 13.83
C ALA A 135 -13.27 -6.68 15.24
N GLY A 136 -12.54 -5.56 15.35
CA GLY A 136 -12.06 -5.01 16.62
C GLY A 136 -10.92 -5.80 17.26
N LYS A 137 -10.26 -6.69 16.49
CA LYS A 137 -9.15 -7.53 16.97
C LYS A 137 -7.84 -7.05 16.35
N ILE A 138 -6.98 -6.43 17.15
CA ILE A 138 -5.63 -6.08 16.72
C ILE A 138 -4.73 -7.29 16.89
N VAL A 139 -4.30 -7.87 15.77
CA VAL A 139 -3.34 -8.97 15.75
C VAL A 139 -1.95 -8.39 15.62
N GLN A 140 -1.06 -8.75 16.54
CA GLN A 140 0.36 -8.44 16.40
C GLN A 140 1.02 -9.46 15.48
N VAL A 141 1.73 -8.95 14.47
CA VAL A 141 2.53 -9.75 13.54
C VAL A 141 4.00 -9.41 13.71
N PRO A 142 4.91 -10.36 13.45
CA PRO A 142 6.34 -10.08 13.48
C PRO A 142 6.70 -8.99 12.47
N ALA A 143 7.76 -8.24 12.79
CA ALA A 143 8.38 -7.37 11.83
C ALA A 143 8.94 -8.19 10.65
N ARG A 144 9.04 -7.53 9.49
CA ARG A 144 9.63 -8.10 8.29
C ARG A 144 10.75 -7.20 7.77
N PRO A 145 11.77 -7.78 7.12
CA PRO A 145 12.82 -6.99 6.49
C PRO A 145 12.24 -6.18 5.33
N ILE A 146 12.67 -4.92 5.25
CA ILE A 146 12.44 -3.99 4.15
C ILE A 146 13.76 -3.30 3.81
N THR A 147 13.87 -2.77 2.59
CA THR A 147 14.96 -1.89 2.20
C THR A 147 14.38 -0.57 1.69
N ILE A 148 14.83 0.54 2.26
CA ILE A 148 14.51 1.88 1.75
C ILE A 148 15.72 2.32 0.91
N HIS A 149 15.56 2.32 -0.41
CA HIS A 149 16.65 2.67 -1.34
C HIS A 149 16.98 4.16 -1.36
N ALA A 150 15.94 5.00 -1.29
CA ALA A 150 16.06 6.45 -1.25
C ALA A 150 14.82 7.05 -0.57
N LEU A 151 15.03 8.15 0.16
CA LEU A 151 13.96 8.91 0.81
C LEU A 151 14.35 10.39 0.83
N THR A 152 13.60 11.21 0.11
CA THR A 152 13.90 12.63 -0.12
C THR A 152 12.63 13.47 0.02
N ILE A 153 12.80 14.77 0.25
CA ILE A 153 11.73 15.79 0.27
C ILE A 153 11.87 16.76 -0.89
#